data_AF-A0A963EMJ1-F1
#
_entry.id   AF-A0A963EMJ1-F1
#
_cell.length_a   1.000
_cell.length_b   1.000
_cell.length_c   1.000
_cell.angle_alpha   90.00
_cell.angle_beta   90.00
_cell.angle_gamma   90.00
#
_symmetry.space_group_name_H-M   'P 1'
#
loop_
_entity.id
_entity.type
_entity.pdbx_description
1 polymer ?
#
loop_
_entity_poly.entity_id
_entity_poly.type
_entity_poly.pdbx_seq_one_letter_code
_entity_poly.pdbx_strand_id
1 'polypeptide(L)'
;MEHAKIESVTAARRAISEDARKVRDVLVERGLETPLLENGLNRDQKYERIRESFAEIARTLGLDLSDDSLCDTPQRIARMYVDEIFSGLDYGRFPKATAIENKMGVEEMVRIDDISVVSTCEHHFVTIDGVASVAYIPGGKIIGLSKVNRIVRFFAQRPQVQERLT
;
A
#
# COMPACT_ATOMS: atom_id res chain seq x y z
N MET A 1 -41.48 17.06 -1.62
CA MET A 1 -40.59 18.07 -1.02
C MET A 1 -40.15 17.51 0.32
N GLU A 2 -38.97 16.96 0.51
CA GLU A 2 -37.76 17.04 -0.30
C GLU A 2 -36.98 15.73 -0.05
N HIS A 3 -36.96 14.88 -1.07
CA HIS A 3 -36.08 13.72 -1.21
C HIS A 3 -34.65 14.20 -1.50
N ALA A 4 -34.05 15.00 -0.61
CA ALA A 4 -32.71 15.54 -0.81
C ALA A 4 -31.95 15.66 0.51
N LYS A 5 -31.36 14.54 0.96
CA LYS A 5 -30.17 14.52 1.84
C LYS A 5 -29.57 13.12 2.03
N ILE A 6 -29.72 12.23 1.05
CA ILE A 6 -28.98 10.96 0.99
C ILE A 6 -28.15 10.96 -0.30
N GLU A 7 -27.43 12.04 -0.56
CA GLU A 7 -26.37 12.07 -1.56
C GLU A 7 -25.20 12.92 -1.03
N SER A 8 -23.99 12.39 -1.26
CA SER A 8 -22.68 13.02 -1.06
C SER A 8 -22.02 12.95 0.32
N VAL A 9 -21.76 11.73 0.81
CA VAL A 9 -20.49 11.45 1.51
C VAL A 9 -19.73 10.35 0.77
N THR A 10 -19.64 10.49 -0.56
CA THR A 10 -18.60 9.81 -1.33
C THR A 10 -17.34 10.63 -1.16
N ALA A 11 -16.54 10.32 -0.13
CA ALA A 11 -15.17 10.78 -0.07
C ALA A 11 -14.52 10.42 -1.42
N ALA A 12 -14.01 11.44 -2.13
CA ALA A 12 -13.48 11.27 -3.48
C ALA A 12 -12.36 10.22 -3.46
N ARG A 13 -12.71 8.96 -3.76
CA ARG A 13 -11.74 7.90 -4.02
C ARG A 13 -10.86 8.42 -5.14
N ARG A 14 -9.55 8.49 -4.88
CA ARG A 14 -8.60 8.93 -5.89
C ARG A 14 -8.80 8.04 -7.13
N ALA A 15 -8.99 8.66 -8.28
CA ALA A 15 -9.16 7.90 -9.51
C ALA A 15 -7.94 7.00 -9.71
N ILE A 16 -8.17 5.69 -9.84
CA ILE A 16 -7.10 4.72 -10.10
C ILE A 16 -6.77 4.74 -11.60
N SER A 17 -5.49 4.61 -11.94
CA SER A 17 -5.07 4.52 -13.34
C SER A 17 -5.59 3.24 -14.00
N GLU A 18 -5.58 3.21 -15.33
CA GLU A 18 -5.95 2.01 -16.08
C GLU A 18 -5.05 0.82 -15.73
N ASP A 19 -3.73 1.04 -15.62
CA ASP A 19 -2.76 0.01 -15.21
C ASP A 19 -3.06 -0.52 -13.80
N ALA A 20 -3.35 0.37 -12.85
CA ALA A 20 -3.69 0.00 -11.48
C ALA A 20 -4.95 -0.89 -11.44
N ARG A 21 -5.96 -0.54 -12.26
CA ARG A 21 -7.19 -1.31 -12.39
C ARG A 21 -6.92 -2.70 -12.95
N LYS A 22 -6.18 -2.80 -14.08
CA LYS A 22 -5.82 -4.08 -14.70
C LYS A 22 -5.09 -5.00 -13.72
N VAL A 23 -4.10 -4.47 -13.00
CA VAL A 23 -3.32 -5.24 -12.03
C VAL A 23 -4.21 -5.74 -10.89
N ARG A 24 -5.01 -4.87 -10.28
CA ARG A 24 -5.95 -5.26 -9.21
C ARG A 24 -6.92 -6.34 -9.68
N ASP A 25 -7.53 -6.16 -10.84
CA ASP A 25 -8.58 -7.06 -11.32
C ASP A 25 -8.01 -8.47 -11.57
N VAL A 26 -6.77 -8.58 -12.09
CA VAL A 26 -6.06 -9.86 -12.22
C VAL A 26 -5.75 -10.50 -10.85
N LEU A 27 -5.33 -9.70 -9.86
CA LEU A 27 -5.05 -10.22 -8.51
C LEU A 27 -6.32 -10.74 -7.82
N VAL A 28 -7.44 -10.03 -8.00
CA VAL A 28 -8.75 -10.44 -7.48
C VAL A 28 -9.22 -11.73 -8.15
N GLU A 29 -9.15 -11.80 -9.48
CA GLU A 29 -9.52 -13.00 -10.24
C GLU A 29 -8.72 -14.24 -9.81
N ARG A 30 -7.43 -14.05 -9.49
CA ARG A 30 -6.55 -15.13 -9.04
C ARG A 30 -6.61 -15.41 -7.53
N GLY A 31 -7.39 -14.66 -6.76
CA GLY A 31 -7.46 -14.80 -5.30
C GLY A 31 -6.15 -14.45 -4.58
N LEU A 32 -5.31 -13.60 -5.18
CA LEU A 32 -4.01 -13.18 -4.64
C LEU A 32 -4.06 -11.78 -4.01
N GLU A 33 -5.17 -11.07 -4.15
CA GLU A 33 -5.33 -9.74 -3.55
C GLU A 33 -5.26 -9.80 -2.01
N THR A 34 -4.72 -8.75 -1.39
CA THR A 34 -4.74 -8.62 0.07
C THR A 34 -6.21 -8.61 0.55
N PRO A 35 -6.59 -9.41 1.58
CA PRO A 35 -7.96 -9.49 2.06
C PRO A 35 -8.47 -8.14 2.56
N LEU A 36 -9.24 -7.44 1.72
CA LEU A 36 -9.73 -6.10 1.98
C LEU A 36 -11.26 -6.06 1.98
N LEU A 37 -11.83 -5.43 2.99
CA LEU A 37 -13.25 -5.11 3.08
C LEU A 37 -13.47 -3.61 2.94
N GLU A 38 -14.50 -3.22 2.19
CA GLU A 38 -14.91 -1.82 2.12
C GLU A 38 -15.64 -1.43 3.41
N ASN A 39 -15.09 -0.47 4.14
CA ASN A 39 -15.63 -0.01 5.42
C ASN A 39 -16.25 1.40 5.37
N GLY A 40 -16.30 2.03 4.19
CA GLY A 40 -16.91 3.35 3.99
C GLY A 40 -16.19 4.53 4.66
N LEU A 41 -15.04 4.30 5.32
CA LEU A 41 -14.30 5.37 6.02
C LEU A 41 -13.38 6.11 5.06
N ASN A 42 -13.39 7.44 5.15
CA ASN A 42 -12.42 8.29 4.49
C ASN A 42 -11.07 8.31 5.26
N ARG A 43 -10.05 8.96 4.68
CA ARG A 43 -8.70 9.04 5.25
C ARG A 43 -8.70 9.62 6.66
N ASP A 44 -9.40 10.72 6.89
CA ASP A 44 -9.39 11.42 8.18
C ASP A 44 -10.18 10.67 9.25
N GLN A 45 -11.28 10.02 8.88
CA GLN A 45 -12.03 9.13 9.78
C GLN A 45 -11.20 7.92 10.20
N LYS A 46 -10.42 7.32 9.29
CA LYS A 46 -9.48 6.24 9.63
C LYS A 46 -8.39 6.74 10.57
N TYR A 47 -7.79 7.88 10.24
CA TYR A 47 -6.76 8.51 11.05
C TYR A 47 -7.25 8.74 12.49
N GLU A 48 -8.42 9.36 12.64
CA GLU A 48 -8.93 9.72 13.96
C GLU A 48 -9.26 8.48 14.81
N ARG A 49 -9.93 7.49 14.22
CA ARG A 49 -10.24 6.24 14.94
C ARG A 49 -8.99 5.47 15.36
N ILE A 50 -7.97 5.41 14.50
CA ILE A 50 -6.71 4.73 14.82
C ILE A 50 -5.96 5.50 15.92
N ARG A 51 -5.92 6.84 15.83
CA ARG A 51 -5.30 7.71 16.85
C ARG A 51 -5.93 7.48 18.22
N GLU A 52 -7.25 7.49 18.30
CA GLU A 52 -7.98 7.23 19.55
C GLU A 52 -7.68 5.83 20.10
N SER A 53 -7.72 4.83 19.23
CA SER A 53 -7.44 3.43 19.61
C SER A 53 -6.02 3.26 20.17
N PHE A 54 -5.02 3.87 19.55
CA PHE A 54 -3.64 3.78 20.05
C PHE A 54 -3.41 4.59 21.33
N ALA A 55 -4.16 5.68 21.55
CA ALA A 55 -4.14 6.37 22.83
C ALA A 55 -4.71 5.48 23.94
N GLU A 56 -5.79 4.75 23.67
CA GLU A 56 -6.35 3.77 24.61
C GLU A 56 -5.39 2.61 24.88
N ILE A 57 -4.76 2.05 23.84
CA ILE A 57 -3.73 1.01 23.98
C ILE A 57 -2.59 1.50 24.87
N ALA A 58 -2.06 2.70 24.62
CA ALA A 58 -0.96 3.25 25.41
C ALA A 58 -1.33 3.39 26.90
N ARG A 59 -2.51 3.94 27.21
CA ARG A 59 -3.00 4.04 28.60
C ARG A 59 -3.23 2.66 29.23
N THR A 60 -3.72 1.70 28.45
CA THR A 60 -3.93 0.31 28.90
C THR A 60 -2.61 -0.37 29.28
N LEU A 61 -1.53 -0.06 28.56
CA LEU A 61 -0.18 -0.49 28.89
C LEU A 61 0.45 0.27 30.08
N GLY A 62 -0.25 1.25 30.65
CA GLY A 62 0.24 2.07 31.76
C GLY A 62 1.18 3.20 31.33
N LEU A 63 1.19 3.60 30.06
CA LEU A 63 2.01 4.69 29.56
C LEU A 63 1.37 6.05 29.86
N ASP A 64 2.17 7.00 30.34
CA ASP A 64 1.74 8.37 30.61
C ASP A 64 1.78 9.20 29.32
N LEU A 65 0.61 9.55 28.79
CA LEU A 65 0.49 10.41 27.60
C LEU A 65 0.60 11.90 27.89
N SER A 66 0.83 12.31 29.15
CA SER A 66 1.22 13.68 29.49
C SER A 66 2.72 13.95 29.28
N ASP A 67 3.52 12.89 29.19
CA ASP A 67 4.93 12.95 28.82
C ASP A 67 5.11 13.54 27.40
N ASP A 68 6.06 14.46 27.26
CA ASP A 68 6.31 15.20 26.03
C ASP A 68 6.80 14.32 24.88
N SER A 69 7.45 13.19 25.17
CA SER A 69 7.87 12.22 24.17
C SER A 69 6.69 11.38 23.65
N LEU A 70 5.76 11.01 24.54
CA LEU A 70 4.70 10.06 24.26
C LEU A 70 3.38 10.69 23.79
N CYS A 71 3.10 11.96 24.14
CA CYS A 71 1.82 12.62 23.88
C CYS A 71 1.39 12.61 22.40
N ASP A 72 2.35 12.61 21.48
CA ASP A 72 2.13 12.57 20.03
C ASP A 72 2.27 11.18 19.40
N THR A 73 2.60 10.14 20.18
CA THR A 73 2.75 8.77 19.66
C THR A 73 1.51 8.26 18.94
N PRO A 74 0.28 8.41 19.48
CA PRO A 74 -0.93 7.95 18.79
C PRO A 74 -1.14 8.62 17.42
N GLN A 75 -0.81 9.91 17.31
CA GLN A 75 -0.86 10.71 16.07
C GLN A 75 0.14 10.18 15.05
N ARG A 76 1.37 9.89 15.51
CA ARG A 76 2.44 9.33 14.66
C ARG A 76 2.05 7.95 14.12
N ILE A 77 1.51 7.07 14.97
CA ILE A 77 1.07 5.72 14.55
C ILE A 77 -0.09 5.80 13.57
N ALA A 78 -1.10 6.64 13.84
CA ALA A 78 -2.22 6.82 12.93
C ALA A 78 -1.79 7.31 11.55
N ARG A 79 -0.88 8.29 11.50
CA ARG A 79 -0.29 8.77 10.23
C ARG A 79 0.49 7.66 9.54
N MET A 80 1.34 6.94 10.28
CA MET A 80 2.15 5.85 9.75
C MET A 80 1.28 4.77 9.09
N TYR A 81 0.20 4.33 9.75
CA TYR A 81 -0.69 3.30 9.22
C TYR A 81 -1.51 3.79 8.03
N VAL A 82 -2.03 5.02 8.07
CA VAL A 82 -2.93 5.52 7.03
C VAL A 82 -2.19 6.01 5.79
N ASP A 83 -1.03 6.65 5.98
CA ASP A 83 -0.33 7.37 4.92
C ASP A 83 1.02 6.77 4.52
N GLU A 84 1.60 5.89 5.33
CA GLU A 84 2.98 5.43 5.11
C GLU A 84 3.00 3.92 4.84
N ILE A 85 3.10 3.08 5.88
CA ILE A 85 3.45 1.66 5.77
C ILE A 85 2.35 0.79 5.15
N PHE A 86 1.09 1.24 5.16
CA PHE A 86 -0.03 0.55 4.48
C PHE A 86 -0.57 1.32 3.27
N SER A 87 0.19 2.27 2.75
CA SER A 87 -0.20 3.06 1.59
C SER A 87 -0.46 2.24 0.32
N GLY A 88 0.11 1.04 0.22
CA GLY A 88 -0.11 0.08 -0.86
C GLY A 88 -1.51 -0.52 -0.93
N LEU A 89 -2.33 -0.36 0.11
CA LEU A 89 -3.75 -0.76 0.10
C LEU A 89 -4.61 0.18 -0.76
N ASP A 90 -4.14 1.40 -1.05
CA ASP A 90 -4.81 2.36 -1.91
C ASP A 90 -4.22 2.32 -3.33
N TYR A 91 -4.96 1.71 -4.26
CA TYR A 91 -4.58 1.69 -5.69
C TYR A 91 -4.52 3.09 -6.32
N GLY A 92 -5.06 4.13 -5.69
CA GLY A 92 -4.82 5.53 -6.08
C GLY A 92 -3.36 5.96 -5.91
N ARG A 93 -2.55 5.18 -5.20
CA ARG A 93 -1.10 5.37 -5.02
C ARG A 93 -0.27 4.42 -5.89
N PHE A 94 -0.90 3.60 -6.73
CA PHE A 94 -0.20 2.70 -7.64
C PHE A 94 0.75 3.49 -8.56
N PRO A 95 2.02 3.06 -8.73
CA PRO A 95 2.99 3.79 -9.52
C PRO A 95 2.61 3.79 -11.01
N LYS A 96 2.78 4.94 -11.68
CA LYS A 96 2.63 5.02 -13.14
C LYS A 96 3.66 4.10 -13.82
N ALA A 97 3.17 3.05 -14.49
CA ALA A 97 3.99 2.16 -15.29
C ALA A 97 4.37 2.88 -16.59
N THR A 98 5.66 3.12 -16.79
CA THR A 98 6.19 3.67 -18.04
C THR A 98 7.05 2.61 -18.69
N ALA A 99 6.78 2.32 -19.95
CA ALA A 99 7.54 1.38 -20.76
C ALA A 99 7.88 2.00 -22.11
N ILE A 100 8.95 1.51 -22.73
CA ILE A 100 9.36 1.85 -24.09
C ILE A 100 9.16 0.64 -25.00
N GLU A 101 9.02 0.88 -26.31
CA GLU A 101 9.05 -0.20 -27.30
C GLU A 101 10.41 -0.89 -27.31
N ASN A 102 10.42 -2.21 -27.42
CA ASN A 102 11.64 -3.03 -27.49
C ASN A 102 12.26 -2.97 -28.90
N LYS A 103 12.63 -1.77 -29.37
CA LYS A 103 13.27 -1.59 -30.70
C LYS A 103 14.68 -2.17 -30.78
N MET A 104 15.28 -2.49 -29.63
CA MET A 104 16.61 -3.08 -29.55
C MET A 104 16.58 -4.60 -29.75
N GLY A 105 15.40 -5.23 -29.79
CA GLY A 105 15.28 -6.68 -29.92
C GLY A 105 15.90 -7.40 -28.72
N VAL A 106 15.71 -6.90 -27.50
CA VAL A 106 16.19 -7.57 -26.29
C VAL A 106 15.39 -8.85 -26.10
N GLU A 107 16.04 -9.99 -26.31
CA GLU A 107 15.49 -11.34 -26.11
C GLU A 107 16.08 -12.03 -24.86
N GLU A 108 17.03 -11.37 -24.21
CA GLU A 108 17.68 -11.86 -22.99
C GLU A 108 17.02 -11.29 -21.72
N MET A 109 17.30 -11.95 -20.59
CA MET A 109 16.78 -11.56 -19.28
C MET A 109 17.26 -10.17 -18.86
N VAL A 110 16.32 -9.35 -18.42
CA VAL A 110 16.60 -8.14 -17.64
C VAL A 110 16.37 -8.47 -16.17
N ARG A 111 17.43 -8.37 -15.36
CA ARG A 111 17.38 -8.60 -13.91
C ARG A 111 17.66 -7.30 -13.16
N ILE A 112 16.80 -7.00 -12.19
CA ILE A 112 17.00 -5.96 -11.19
C ILE A 112 17.18 -6.67 -9.87
N ASP A 113 18.35 -6.52 -9.28
CA ASP A 113 18.74 -7.17 -8.02
C ASP A 113 18.74 -6.16 -6.86
N ASP A 114 18.78 -6.69 -5.64
CA ASP A 114 18.92 -5.91 -4.40
C ASP A 114 17.88 -4.79 -4.23
N ILE A 115 16.64 -5.05 -4.65
CA ILE A 115 15.52 -4.13 -4.41
C ILE A 115 15.18 -4.17 -2.93
N SER A 116 15.40 -3.07 -2.21
CA SER A 116 15.02 -2.97 -0.79
C SER A 116 13.51 -3.17 -0.59
N VAL A 117 13.16 -4.10 0.28
CA VAL A 117 11.79 -4.42 0.68
C VAL A 117 11.65 -4.18 2.17
N VAL A 118 10.90 -3.14 2.52
CA VAL A 118 10.38 -2.94 3.87
C VAL A 118 8.88 -3.17 3.84
N SER A 119 8.42 -4.13 4.63
CA SER A 119 7.01 -4.50 4.72
C SER A 119 6.61 -4.71 6.19
N THR A 120 5.43 -5.27 6.42
CA THR A 120 4.88 -5.47 7.76
C THR A 120 4.13 -6.79 7.79
N CYS A 121 4.52 -7.70 8.67
CA CYS A 121 3.89 -9.01 8.81
C CYS A 121 2.45 -8.85 9.29
N GLU A 122 1.47 -9.41 8.58
CA GLU A 122 0.06 -9.24 8.92
C GLU A 122 -0.36 -9.90 10.24
N HIS A 123 0.42 -10.88 10.73
CA HIS A 123 0.09 -11.58 11.97
C HIS A 123 0.41 -10.76 13.23
N HIS A 124 1.46 -9.93 13.18
CA HIS A 124 1.96 -9.20 14.36
C HIS A 124 2.07 -7.69 14.16
N PHE A 125 1.93 -7.24 12.92
CA PHE A 125 2.15 -5.85 12.50
C PHE A 125 3.57 -5.35 12.83
N VAL A 126 4.55 -6.25 12.73
CA VAL A 126 5.98 -5.98 12.94
C VAL A 126 6.71 -5.94 11.59
N THR A 127 7.80 -5.17 11.55
CA THR A 127 8.64 -4.97 10.37
C THR A 127 9.09 -6.28 9.72
N ILE A 128 8.94 -6.34 8.40
CA ILE A 128 9.67 -7.26 7.53
C ILE A 128 10.75 -6.41 6.85
N ASP A 129 12.00 -6.86 6.95
CA ASP A 129 13.15 -6.25 6.27
C ASP A 129 13.80 -7.28 5.36
N GLY A 130 13.99 -6.95 4.10
CA GLY A 130 14.49 -7.88 3.11
C GLY A 130 14.87 -7.24 1.79
N VAL A 131 15.22 -8.09 0.84
CA VAL A 131 15.60 -7.72 -0.52
C VAL A 131 14.86 -8.60 -1.52
N ALA A 132 14.53 -8.03 -2.68
CA ALA A 132 13.91 -8.75 -3.78
C ALA A 132 14.77 -8.67 -5.04
N SER A 133 14.72 -9.75 -5.80
CA SER A 133 15.30 -9.86 -7.14
C SER A 133 14.15 -10.06 -8.13
N VAL A 134 14.04 -9.19 -9.12
CA VAL A 134 13.01 -9.30 -10.16
C VAL A 134 13.68 -9.48 -11.51
N ALA A 135 13.30 -10.52 -12.23
CA ALA A 135 13.78 -10.82 -13.56
C ALA A 135 12.61 -11.02 -14.52
N TYR A 136 12.75 -10.53 -15.74
CA TYR A 136 11.80 -10.78 -16.82
C TYR A 136 12.51 -10.80 -18.17
N ILE A 137 11.95 -11.51 -19.14
CA ILE A 137 12.38 -11.45 -20.54
C ILE A 137 11.45 -10.46 -21.25
N PRO A 138 11.97 -9.37 -21.85
CA PRO A 138 11.13 -8.41 -22.54
C PRO A 138 10.38 -9.02 -23.72
N GLY A 139 9.09 -8.70 -23.83
CA GLY A 139 8.31 -8.92 -25.06
C GLY A 139 8.46 -7.72 -26.00
N GLY A 140 7.32 -7.20 -26.49
CA GLY A 140 7.29 -5.99 -27.32
C GLY A 140 7.68 -4.70 -26.58
N LYS A 141 7.71 -4.71 -25.24
CA LYS A 141 7.99 -3.53 -24.42
C LYS A 141 9.00 -3.82 -23.31
N ILE A 142 9.78 -2.81 -22.96
CA ILE A 142 10.72 -2.79 -21.84
C ILE A 142 10.20 -1.81 -20.79
N ILE A 143 9.96 -2.26 -19.56
CA ILE A 143 9.55 -1.40 -18.46
C ILE A 143 10.74 -0.58 -17.95
N GLY A 144 10.51 0.67 -17.56
CA GLY A 144 11.56 1.46 -16.92
C GLY A 144 12.01 0.83 -15.61
N LEU A 145 13.32 0.64 -15.42
CA LEU A 145 13.90 -0.06 -14.25
C LEU A 145 13.40 0.50 -12.91
N SER A 146 13.29 1.82 -12.79
CA SER A 146 12.78 2.48 -11.57
C SER A 146 11.32 2.13 -11.24
N LYS A 147 10.54 1.62 -12.21
CA LYS A 147 9.15 1.22 -12.00
C LYS A 147 9.04 -0.12 -11.32
N VAL A 148 9.96 -1.05 -11.61
CA VAL A 148 10.03 -2.35 -10.94
C VAL A 148 10.20 -2.14 -9.43
N ASN A 149 11.16 -1.31 -9.02
CA ASN A 149 11.36 -0.93 -7.62
C ASN A 149 10.10 -0.35 -6.96
N ARG A 150 9.38 0.51 -7.69
CA ARG A 150 8.16 1.15 -7.17
C ARG A 150 6.99 0.19 -7.06
N ILE A 151 6.88 -0.79 -7.95
CA ILE A 151 5.84 -1.82 -7.91
C ILE A 151 6.09 -2.77 -6.74
N VAL A 152 7.33 -3.24 -6.57
CA VAL A 152 7.73 -4.03 -5.40
C VAL A 152 7.39 -3.28 -4.11
N ARG A 153 7.80 -2.01 -4.01
CA ARG A 153 7.48 -1.18 -2.84
C ARG A 153 5.98 -1.00 -2.64
N PHE A 154 5.20 -0.77 -3.70
CA PHE A 154 3.75 -0.62 -3.59
C PHE A 154 3.09 -1.83 -2.92
N PHE A 155 3.45 -3.05 -3.34
CA PHE A 155 2.90 -4.25 -2.71
C PHE A 155 3.49 -4.53 -1.32
N ALA A 156 4.75 -4.15 -1.08
CA ALA A 156 5.38 -4.28 0.24
C ALA A 156 4.73 -3.35 1.29
N GLN A 157 4.16 -2.20 0.90
CA GLN A 157 3.47 -1.28 1.82
C GLN A 157 2.05 -1.74 2.15
N ARG A 158 1.91 -2.96 2.67
CA ARG A 158 0.66 -3.59 3.13
C ARG A 158 0.97 -4.50 4.33
N PRO A 159 -0.02 -4.87 5.15
CA PRO A 159 0.09 -6.08 5.96
C PRO A 159 0.26 -7.27 5.01
N GLN A 160 1.34 -8.04 5.17
CA GLN A 160 1.73 -9.08 4.24
C GLN A 160 2.06 -10.42 4.86
N VAL A 161 1.89 -11.45 4.02
CA VAL A 161 2.55 -12.76 4.09
C VAL A 161 3.57 -12.79 2.96
N GLN A 162 4.80 -13.21 3.23
CA GLN A 162 5.89 -13.16 2.25
C GLN A 162 5.56 -13.98 1.00
N GLU A 163 4.92 -15.13 1.19
CA GLU A 163 4.47 -16.06 0.16
C GLU A 163 3.39 -15.46 -0.77
N ARG A 164 2.58 -14.51 -0.27
CA ARG A 164 1.59 -13.77 -1.08
C ARG A 164 2.18 -12.54 -1.76
N LEU A 165 3.20 -11.94 -1.16
CA LEU A 165 3.90 -10.79 -1.71
C LEU A 165 4.70 -11.14 -2.98
N THR A 166 5.10 -12.40 -3.12
CA THR A 166 5.94 -12.93 -4.22
C THR A 166 5.08 -13.50 -5.34
#